data_AF-A0A2V8L2Q6-F1
#
_entry.id   AF-A0A2V8L2Q6-F1
#
_cell.length_a   1.000
_cell.length_b   1.000
_cell.length_c   1.000
_cell.angle_alpha   90.00
_cell.angle_beta   90.00
_cell.angle_gamma   90.00
#
_symmetry.space_group_name_H-M   'P 1'
#
loop_
_entity.id
_entity.type
_entity.pdbx_description
1 polymer ?
#
loop_
_entity_poly.entity_id
_entity_poly.type
_entity_poly.pdbx_seq_one_letter_code
_entity_poly.pdbx_strand_id
1 'polypeptide(L)'
;MSQAEHWGWTNTYTYTKSMGEQLIAQTPGLMYAIVRPAIVESSLRFPFPGWNEGFTTSAPLVLMGGDGVKGWPVQYGPLEIIPVDLVAAGILIVTAAVLCGKNKRVYHLASADENPIMLPRLVAFLGMNSRYKHKHKKSGSRVANVWKAYVETQVITDKSLQSRRARLHRGLDVIHAVLTLGKTLFGPDKVGPYLKRLRDTRRQIRQQEVTLDKFLPFMFHNTFIFETRNIREATRMLTNEDLKRLKWEPETIDWADYWVNIHTKGIEKWIRPMFAASRKMGS
;
A
#
# COMPACT_ATOMS: atom_id res chain seq x y z
N MET A 1 -7.27 11.57 17.33
CA MET A 1 -7.76 11.84 15.97
C MET A 1 -8.46 13.20 15.89
N SER A 2 -9.29 13.58 16.89
CA SER A 2 -10.05 14.85 16.91
C SER A 2 -9.27 16.12 16.54
N GLN A 3 -8.05 16.31 17.05
CA GLN A 3 -7.26 17.51 16.72
C GLN A 3 -6.77 17.53 15.26
N ALA A 4 -6.32 16.40 14.71
CA ALA A 4 -5.82 16.37 13.33
C ALA A 4 -6.97 16.62 12.32
N GLU A 5 -8.13 16.00 12.56
CA GLU A 5 -9.34 16.18 11.76
C GLU A 5 -9.87 17.61 11.85
N HIS A 6 -9.86 18.22 13.05
CA HIS A 6 -10.25 19.63 13.23
C HIS A 6 -9.44 20.58 12.34
N TRP A 7 -8.14 20.30 12.14
CA TRP A 7 -7.25 21.08 11.29
C TRP A 7 -7.17 20.60 9.84
N GLY A 8 -8.07 19.70 9.40
CA GLY A 8 -8.14 19.22 8.02
C GLY A 8 -7.06 18.20 7.61
N TRP A 9 -6.32 17.62 8.56
CA TRP A 9 -5.31 16.61 8.26
C TRP A 9 -5.90 15.20 8.19
N THR A 10 -5.43 14.41 7.22
CA THR A 10 -5.91 13.03 7.01
C THR A 10 -5.62 12.10 8.18
N ASN A 11 -4.55 12.35 8.94
CA ASN A 11 -4.21 11.62 10.15
C ASN A 11 -3.24 12.41 11.05
N THR A 12 -3.08 11.93 12.29
CA THR A 12 -2.19 12.55 13.29
C THR A 12 -0.72 12.56 12.83
N TYR A 13 -0.25 11.54 12.10
CA TYR A 13 1.12 11.48 11.61
C TYR A 13 1.44 12.65 10.64
N THR A 14 0.56 12.91 9.67
CA THR A 14 0.74 14.01 8.71
C THR A 14 0.70 15.37 9.41
N TYR A 15 -0.17 15.52 10.41
CA TYR A 15 -0.24 16.74 11.21
C TYR A 15 1.05 16.99 11.99
N THR A 16 1.56 15.98 12.69
CA THR A 16 2.82 16.11 13.46
C THR A 16 4.02 16.38 12.55
N LYS A 17 4.09 15.79 11.36
CA LYS A 17 5.16 16.09 10.39
C LYS A 17 5.10 17.53 9.91
N SER A 18 3.91 18.06 9.61
CA SER A 18 3.72 19.46 9.24
C SER A 18 4.18 20.43 10.34
N MET A 19 3.86 20.15 11.61
CA MET A 19 4.37 20.95 12.73
C MET A 19 5.90 20.92 12.82
N GLY A 20 6.51 19.74 12.66
CA GLY A 20 7.97 19.61 12.65
C GLY A 20 8.64 20.41 11.54
N GLU A 21 8.06 20.41 10.34
CA GLU A 21 8.55 21.23 9.23
C GLU A 21 8.46 22.74 9.52
N GLN A 22 7.37 23.20 10.14
CA GLN A 22 7.22 24.60 10.54
C GLN A 22 8.27 25.01 11.58
N LEU A 23 8.55 24.16 12.57
CA LEU A 23 9.59 24.43 13.58
C LEU A 23 10.98 24.56 12.95
N ILE A 24 11.34 23.66 12.02
CA ILE A 24 12.59 23.75 11.26
C ILE A 24 12.64 25.06 10.47
N ALA A 25 11.54 25.40 9.78
CA ALA A 25 11.48 26.58 8.94
C ALA A 25 11.56 27.90 9.72
N GLN A 26 11.09 27.92 10.97
CA GLN A 26 11.12 29.08 11.86
C GLN A 26 12.45 29.23 12.62
N THR A 27 13.35 28.24 12.57
CA THR A 27 14.61 28.29 13.33
C THR A 27 15.59 29.28 12.68
N PRO A 28 15.96 30.39 13.36
CA PRO A 28 16.85 31.39 12.78
C PRO A 28 18.26 30.84 12.53
N GLY A 29 18.84 31.17 11.38
CA GLY A 29 20.22 30.79 11.03
C GLY A 29 20.42 29.30 10.67
N LEU A 30 19.37 28.47 10.71
CA LEU A 30 19.48 27.06 10.35
C LEU A 30 19.54 26.89 8.82
N MET A 31 20.61 26.25 8.33
CA MET A 31 20.65 25.73 6.96
C MET A 31 19.89 24.42 6.90
N TYR A 32 18.85 24.35 6.08
CA TYR A 32 18.02 23.16 5.96
C TYR A 32 17.45 23.01 4.55
N ALA A 33 17.09 21.77 4.23
CA ALA A 33 16.17 21.40 3.17
C ALA A 33 15.19 20.35 3.72
N ILE A 34 13.93 20.43 3.32
CA ILE A 34 12.89 19.48 3.68
C ILE A 34 12.68 18.52 2.52
N VAL A 35 12.84 17.22 2.77
CA VAL A 35 12.61 16.17 1.78
C VAL A 35 11.27 15.49 2.06
N ARG A 36 10.37 15.51 1.08
CA ARG A 36 9.02 14.93 1.14
C ARG A 36 8.90 13.80 0.12
N PRO A 37 9.22 12.55 0.48
CA PRO A 37 9.00 11.44 -0.41
C PRO A 37 7.50 11.15 -0.57
N ALA A 38 7.13 10.64 -1.74
CA ALA A 38 5.86 9.97 -2.00
C ALA A 38 5.74 8.66 -1.17
N ILE A 39 4.73 7.83 -1.43
CA ILE A 39 4.60 6.54 -0.75
C ILE A 39 5.83 5.69 -1.08
N VAL A 40 6.67 5.45 -0.06
CA VAL A 40 7.91 4.70 -0.24
C VAL A 40 7.61 3.22 -0.31
N GLU A 41 8.07 2.58 -1.38
CA GLU A 41 7.93 1.15 -1.61
C GLU A 41 9.30 0.48 -1.78
N SER A 42 9.29 -0.82 -2.06
CA SER A 42 10.51 -1.65 -2.14
C SER A 42 11.56 -1.07 -3.08
N SER A 43 12.82 -1.42 -2.86
CA SER A 43 13.90 -0.98 -3.73
C SER A 43 13.70 -1.46 -5.17
N LEU A 44 14.06 -0.59 -6.11
CA LEU A 44 14.15 -0.93 -7.52
C LEU A 44 15.44 -1.73 -7.78
N ARG A 45 16.57 -1.28 -7.21
CA ARG A 45 17.91 -1.80 -7.49
C ARG A 45 18.74 -2.09 -6.25
N PHE A 46 18.88 -1.12 -5.34
CA PHE A 46 19.79 -1.23 -4.19
C PHE A 46 19.02 -1.38 -2.86
N PRO A 47 19.43 -2.23 -1.90
CA PRO A 47 20.59 -3.13 -1.92
C PRO A 47 20.45 -4.32 -2.89
N PHE A 48 19.21 -4.70 -3.20
CA PHE A 48 18.84 -5.62 -4.28
C PHE A 48 17.36 -5.37 -4.63
N PRO A 49 16.86 -5.76 -5.82
CA PRO A 49 15.46 -5.54 -6.20
C PRO A 49 14.46 -6.19 -5.22
N GLY A 50 13.48 -5.41 -4.76
CA GLY A 50 12.40 -5.89 -3.90
C GLY A 50 12.81 -5.99 -2.43
N TRP A 51 13.95 -5.42 -2.05
CA TRP A 51 14.29 -5.23 -0.65
C TRP A 51 13.29 -4.28 0.00
N ASN A 52 12.87 -4.64 1.20
CA ASN A 52 11.88 -3.91 1.98
C ASN A 52 12.13 -4.15 3.46
N GLU A 53 12.13 -3.09 4.25
CA GLU A 53 12.23 -3.14 5.70
C GLU A 53 10.88 -2.87 6.34
N GLY A 54 10.30 -3.90 6.96
CA GLY A 54 9.08 -3.77 7.76
C GLY A 54 7.79 -3.53 6.97
N PHE A 55 6.82 -2.90 7.61
CA PHE A 55 5.47 -2.72 7.07
C PHE A 55 5.44 -1.52 6.11
N THR A 56 5.44 -1.76 4.80
CA THR A 56 5.15 -0.69 3.83
C THR A 56 3.65 -0.45 3.68
N THR A 57 3.32 0.77 3.28
CA THR A 57 1.95 1.27 3.10
C THR A 57 1.13 0.35 2.19
N SER A 58 1.66 -0.10 1.05
CA SER A 58 0.90 -0.97 0.14
C SER A 58 0.86 -2.45 0.53
N ALA A 59 1.74 -2.93 1.43
CA ALA A 59 1.87 -4.35 1.72
C ALA A 59 0.55 -5.03 2.13
N PRO A 60 -0.29 -4.45 3.02
CA PRO A 60 -1.61 -5.01 3.34
C PRO A 60 -2.50 -5.18 2.11
N LEU A 61 -2.50 -4.22 1.19
CA LEU A 61 -3.33 -4.24 -0.01
C LEU A 61 -2.85 -5.34 -0.97
N VAL A 62 -1.53 -5.46 -1.16
CA VAL A 62 -0.93 -6.53 -1.98
C VAL A 62 -1.26 -7.91 -1.41
N LEU A 63 -1.15 -8.08 -0.10
CA LEU A 63 -1.50 -9.33 0.59
C LEU A 63 -2.99 -9.63 0.47
N MET A 64 -3.87 -8.63 0.62
CA MET A 64 -5.33 -8.76 0.45
C MET A 64 -5.72 -9.18 -0.97
N GLY A 65 -5.13 -8.57 -2.00
CA GLY A 65 -5.33 -8.97 -3.39
C GLY A 65 -4.86 -10.40 -3.65
N GLY A 66 -3.71 -10.76 -3.09
CA GLY A 66 -3.19 -12.12 -3.11
C GLY A 66 -4.09 -13.14 -2.41
N ASP A 67 -4.77 -12.77 -1.32
CA ASP A 67 -5.67 -13.64 -0.56
C ASP A 67 -7.08 -13.76 -1.20
N GLY A 68 -7.36 -12.92 -2.21
CA GLY A 68 -8.51 -13.03 -3.09
C GLY A 68 -9.53 -11.90 -2.98
N VAL A 69 -9.17 -10.73 -2.44
CA VAL A 69 -10.05 -9.54 -2.53
C VAL A 69 -10.16 -9.09 -3.99
N LYS A 70 -11.40 -8.99 -4.49
CA LYS A 70 -11.71 -8.72 -5.90
C LYS A 70 -12.30 -7.35 -6.18
N GLY A 71 -12.79 -6.62 -5.17
CA GLY A 71 -13.38 -5.30 -5.36
C GLY A 71 -12.51 -4.22 -4.75
N TRP A 72 -12.02 -3.29 -5.57
CA TRP A 72 -11.12 -2.22 -5.14
C TRP A 72 -11.75 -0.84 -5.37
N PRO A 73 -12.08 -0.09 -4.31
CA PRO A 73 -12.59 1.27 -4.41
C PRO A 73 -11.44 2.22 -4.75
N VAL A 74 -11.18 2.37 -6.04
CA VAL A 74 -10.13 3.28 -6.53
C VAL A 74 -10.73 4.27 -7.52
N GLN A 75 -10.26 5.52 -7.45
CA GLN A 75 -10.57 6.52 -8.47
C GLN A 75 -9.72 6.28 -9.72
N TYR A 76 -10.07 6.98 -10.81
CA TYR A 76 -9.22 7.04 -11.99
C TYR A 76 -8.17 8.15 -11.82
N GLY A 77 -7.01 7.79 -11.26
CA GLY A 77 -5.93 8.74 -11.00
C GLY A 77 -4.60 8.04 -10.71
N PRO A 78 -3.50 8.79 -10.70
CA PRO A 78 -2.20 8.27 -10.29
C PRO A 78 -2.18 7.93 -8.79
N LEU A 79 -1.33 6.99 -8.42
CA LEU A 79 -0.88 6.80 -7.04
C LEU A 79 0.59 7.20 -6.95
N GLU A 80 0.90 8.14 -6.05
CA GLU A 80 2.26 8.60 -5.81
C GLU A 80 3.07 7.55 -5.06
N ILE A 81 3.99 6.89 -5.77
CA ILE A 81 4.87 5.84 -5.25
C ILE A 81 6.31 6.14 -5.67
N ILE A 82 7.26 5.89 -4.78
CA ILE A 82 8.69 5.99 -5.09
C ILE A 82 9.45 4.81 -4.47
N PRO A 83 10.33 4.11 -5.22
CA PRO A 83 11.23 3.10 -4.66
C PRO A 83 12.17 3.69 -3.61
N VAL A 84 12.40 2.97 -2.51
CA VAL A 84 13.22 3.43 -1.37
C VAL A 84 14.67 3.79 -1.75
N ASP A 85 15.24 3.13 -2.75
CA ASP A 85 16.60 3.42 -3.21
C ASP A 85 16.68 4.73 -4.01
N LEU A 86 15.61 5.11 -4.72
CA LEU A 86 15.52 6.46 -5.29
C LEU A 86 15.33 7.51 -4.19
N VAL A 87 14.61 7.19 -3.11
CA VAL A 87 14.52 8.10 -1.95
C VAL A 87 15.89 8.31 -1.32
N ALA A 88 16.65 7.25 -1.09
CA ALA A 88 18.00 7.32 -0.53
C ALA A 88 18.93 8.15 -1.44
N ALA A 89 18.92 7.90 -2.75
CA ALA A 89 19.69 8.70 -3.72
C ALA A 89 19.27 10.18 -3.66
N GLY A 90 17.97 10.47 -3.66
CA GLY A 90 17.46 11.84 -3.61
C GLY A 90 17.87 12.59 -2.33
N ILE A 91 17.86 11.91 -1.18
CA ILE A 91 18.34 12.50 0.08
C ILE A 91 19.83 12.87 -0.03
N LEU A 92 20.67 11.98 -0.55
CA LEU A 92 22.11 12.25 -0.73
C LEU A 92 22.37 13.44 -1.65
N ILE A 93 21.61 13.54 -2.75
CA ILE A 93 21.69 14.68 -3.68
C ILE A 93 21.30 15.98 -2.99
N VAL A 94 20.21 15.98 -2.23
CA VAL A 94 19.75 17.16 -1.47
C VAL A 94 20.77 17.55 -0.40
N THR A 95 21.34 16.58 0.31
CA THR A 95 22.40 16.83 1.30
C THR A 95 23.60 17.51 0.64
N ALA A 96 24.07 17.02 -0.51
CA ALA A 96 25.15 17.67 -1.25
C ALA A 96 24.79 19.11 -1.64
N ALA A 97 23.57 19.36 -2.12
CA ALA A 97 23.10 20.70 -2.45
C ALA A 97 23.09 21.64 -1.23
N VAL A 98 22.72 21.14 -0.04
CA VAL A 98 22.76 21.91 1.22
C VAL A 98 24.19 22.25 1.60
N LEU A 99 25.11 21.26 1.56
CA LEU A 99 26.51 21.46 1.89
C LEU A 99 27.20 22.47 0.95
N CYS A 100 26.77 22.54 -0.31
CA CYS A 100 27.26 23.53 -1.27
C CYS A 100 26.54 24.88 -1.22
N GLY A 101 25.55 25.07 -0.35
CA GLY A 101 24.75 26.31 -0.28
C GLY A 101 23.89 26.57 -1.54
N LYS A 102 23.58 25.53 -2.31
CA LYS A 102 22.81 25.59 -3.57
C LYS A 102 21.42 24.96 -3.46
N ASN A 103 20.99 24.60 -2.25
CA ASN A 103 19.72 23.92 -2.05
C ASN A 103 18.51 24.83 -2.22
N LYS A 104 17.39 24.22 -2.60
CA LYS A 104 16.04 24.76 -2.42
C LYS A 104 15.52 24.38 -1.02
N ARG A 105 14.40 24.97 -0.60
CA ARG A 105 13.84 24.72 0.73
C ARG A 105 13.11 23.38 0.84
N VAL A 106 12.42 22.96 -0.23
CA VAL A 106 11.58 21.76 -0.22
C VAL A 106 11.86 20.92 -1.47
N TYR A 107 11.96 19.61 -1.31
CA TYR A 107 12.18 18.64 -2.37
C TYR A 107 11.15 17.52 -2.27
N HIS A 108 10.29 17.38 -3.28
CA HIS A 108 9.44 16.20 -3.39
C HIS A 108 10.22 15.09 -4.12
N LEU A 109 10.22 13.89 -3.55
CA LEU A 109 10.76 12.69 -4.20
C LEU A 109 9.57 11.81 -4.59
N ALA A 110 9.13 11.99 -5.82
CA ALA A 110 7.89 11.46 -6.35
C ALA A 110 8.10 10.98 -7.79
N SER A 111 7.07 10.39 -8.39
CA SER A 111 7.17 9.88 -9.76
C SER A 111 6.01 10.31 -10.66
N ALA A 112 4.87 10.72 -10.12
CA ALA A 112 3.65 10.84 -10.92
C ALA A 112 3.63 12.04 -11.87
N ASP A 113 4.47 13.05 -11.65
CA ASP A 113 4.58 14.21 -12.53
C ASP A 113 5.20 13.88 -13.91
N GLU A 114 6.07 12.87 -13.99
CA GLU A 114 6.65 12.39 -15.25
C GLU A 114 6.25 10.95 -15.63
N ASN A 115 6.17 10.04 -14.65
CA ASN A 115 5.90 8.61 -14.88
C ASN A 115 4.83 8.09 -13.89
N PRO A 116 3.55 8.47 -14.09
CA PRO A 116 2.46 8.07 -13.22
C PRO A 116 2.08 6.60 -13.36
N ILE A 117 1.90 5.94 -12.21
CA ILE A 117 1.22 4.64 -12.14
C ILE A 117 -0.25 4.83 -11.77
N MET A 118 -1.13 4.51 -12.71
CA MET A 118 -2.58 4.67 -12.54
C MET A 118 -3.15 3.59 -11.62
N LEU A 119 -4.01 3.98 -10.68
CA LEU A 119 -4.67 3.08 -9.73
C LEU A 119 -5.40 1.89 -10.40
N PRO A 120 -6.18 2.06 -11.49
CA PRO A 120 -6.77 0.93 -12.20
C PRO A 120 -5.74 -0.10 -12.70
N ARG A 121 -4.55 0.36 -13.09
CA ARG A 121 -3.45 -0.52 -13.53
C ARG A 121 -2.87 -1.32 -12.37
N LEU A 122 -2.74 -0.71 -11.19
CA LEU A 122 -2.35 -1.42 -9.95
C LEU A 122 -3.38 -2.49 -9.58
N VAL A 123 -4.68 -2.19 -9.69
CA VAL A 123 -5.75 -3.16 -9.45
C VAL A 123 -5.65 -4.35 -10.43
N ALA A 124 -5.31 -4.10 -11.69
CA ALA A 124 -5.05 -5.16 -12.67
C ALA A 124 -3.84 -6.02 -12.27
N PHE A 125 -2.75 -5.41 -11.78
CA PHE A 125 -1.58 -6.13 -11.28
C PHE A 125 -1.90 -7.01 -10.05
N LEU A 126 -2.70 -6.50 -9.11
CA LEU A 126 -3.22 -7.29 -7.98
C LEU A 126 -4.05 -8.49 -8.47
N GLY A 127 -4.87 -8.29 -9.51
CA GLY A 127 -5.59 -9.35 -10.18
C GLY A 127 -4.67 -10.43 -10.74
N MET A 128 -3.63 -10.05 -11.50
CA MET A 128 -2.64 -10.98 -12.05
C MET A 128 -1.95 -11.81 -10.96
N ASN A 129 -1.48 -11.17 -9.89
CA ASN A 129 -0.87 -11.86 -8.75
C ASN A 129 -1.85 -12.84 -8.09
N SER A 130 -3.11 -12.41 -7.89
CA SER A 130 -4.18 -13.26 -7.35
C SER A 130 -4.41 -14.50 -8.22
N ARG A 131 -4.46 -14.34 -9.55
CA ARG A 131 -4.62 -15.46 -10.50
C ARG A 131 -3.45 -16.42 -10.45
N TYR A 132 -2.21 -15.91 -10.52
CA TYR A 132 -1.00 -16.73 -10.45
C TYR A 132 -0.97 -17.57 -9.17
N LYS A 133 -1.15 -16.94 -8.01
CA LYS A 133 -1.16 -17.65 -6.73
C LYS A 133 -2.20 -18.75 -6.65
N HIS A 134 -3.44 -18.48 -7.05
CA HIS A 134 -4.51 -19.45 -6.90
C HIS A 134 -4.44 -20.58 -7.94
N LYS A 135 -3.85 -20.35 -9.13
CA LYS A 135 -3.53 -21.42 -10.09
C LYS A 135 -2.48 -22.40 -9.54
N HIS A 136 -1.48 -21.90 -8.82
CA HIS A 136 -0.39 -22.73 -8.28
C HIS A 136 -0.61 -23.19 -6.83
N LYS A 137 -1.75 -22.86 -6.21
CA LYS A 137 -2.06 -23.26 -4.84
C LYS A 137 -2.51 -24.71 -4.75
N LYS A 138 -1.66 -25.56 -4.17
CA LYS A 138 -1.93 -27.00 -3.97
C LYS A 138 -2.76 -27.31 -2.71
N SER A 139 -3.00 -26.33 -1.82
CA SER A 139 -3.76 -26.52 -0.58
C SER A 139 -5.15 -25.86 -0.63
N GLY A 140 -6.09 -26.42 0.16
CA GLY A 140 -7.47 -25.95 0.24
C GLY A 140 -8.39 -26.52 -0.84
N SER A 141 -9.60 -25.97 -0.96
CA SER A 141 -10.58 -26.45 -1.94
C SER A 141 -10.16 -26.09 -3.37
N ARG A 142 -10.01 -27.11 -4.22
CA ARG A 142 -9.68 -26.96 -5.65
C ARG A 142 -10.67 -26.08 -6.38
N VAL A 143 -11.97 -26.24 -6.11
CA VAL A 143 -13.05 -25.44 -6.72
C VAL A 143 -12.94 -23.98 -6.28
N ALA A 144 -12.71 -23.71 -4.99
CA ALA A 144 -12.55 -22.36 -4.49
C ALA A 144 -11.29 -21.68 -5.08
N ASN A 145 -10.19 -22.42 -5.23
CA ASN A 145 -8.96 -21.92 -5.83
C ASN A 145 -9.17 -21.59 -7.31
N VAL A 146 -9.85 -22.46 -8.07
CA VAL A 146 -10.23 -22.20 -9.48
C VAL A 146 -11.11 -20.95 -9.57
N TRP A 147 -12.17 -20.85 -8.76
CA TRP A 147 -13.03 -19.66 -8.76
C TRP A 147 -12.22 -18.38 -8.48
N LYS A 148 -11.36 -18.38 -7.46
CA LYS A 148 -10.48 -17.23 -7.16
C LYS A 148 -9.47 -16.94 -8.28
N ALA A 149 -9.06 -17.94 -9.05
CA ALA A 149 -8.14 -17.78 -10.17
C ALA A 149 -8.80 -17.21 -11.44
N TYR A 150 -10.12 -17.38 -11.61
CA TYR A 150 -10.83 -16.90 -12.81
C TYR A 150 -11.71 -15.67 -12.56
N VAL A 151 -12.13 -15.43 -11.31
CA VAL A 151 -12.83 -14.18 -10.99
C VAL A 151 -11.86 -13.01 -11.05
N GLU A 152 -12.19 -12.08 -11.94
CA GLU A 152 -11.42 -10.88 -12.16
C GLU A 152 -11.52 -9.90 -10.99
N THR A 153 -10.42 -9.19 -10.80
CA THR A 153 -10.37 -8.06 -9.89
C THR A 153 -10.98 -6.85 -10.60
N GLN A 154 -11.87 -6.14 -9.92
CA GLN A 154 -12.66 -5.04 -10.45
C GLN A 154 -12.40 -3.76 -9.67
N VAL A 155 -12.28 -2.65 -10.41
CA VAL A 155 -12.45 -1.31 -9.86
C VAL A 155 -13.93 -1.10 -9.56
N ILE A 156 -14.25 -0.62 -8.35
CA ILE A 156 -15.63 -0.41 -7.90
C ILE A 156 -15.80 0.99 -7.33
N THR A 157 -17.03 1.49 -7.35
CA THR A 157 -17.40 2.73 -6.68
C THR A 157 -17.59 2.50 -5.18
N ASP A 158 -17.53 3.57 -4.37
CA ASP A 158 -17.85 3.48 -2.94
C ASP A 158 -19.26 2.92 -2.70
N LYS A 159 -20.28 3.39 -3.44
CA LYS A 159 -21.64 2.82 -3.36
C LYS A 159 -21.68 1.31 -3.61
N SER A 160 -20.91 0.82 -4.59
CA SER A 160 -20.78 -0.61 -4.89
C SER A 160 -20.06 -1.36 -3.77
N LEU A 161 -19.02 -0.77 -3.17
CA LEU A 161 -18.33 -1.31 -2.01
C LEU A 161 -19.29 -1.49 -0.83
N GLN A 162 -20.01 -0.42 -0.43
CA GLN A 162 -20.96 -0.49 0.68
C GLN A 162 -22.07 -1.52 0.43
N SER A 163 -22.58 -1.59 -0.81
CA SER A 163 -23.59 -2.59 -1.21
C SER A 163 -23.05 -4.02 -1.16
N ARG A 164 -21.78 -4.24 -1.49
CA ARG A 164 -21.11 -5.55 -1.36
C ARG A 164 -20.91 -5.93 0.10
N ARG A 165 -20.44 -5.01 0.95
CA ARG A 165 -20.29 -5.21 2.40
C ARG A 165 -21.62 -5.58 3.05
N ALA A 166 -22.68 -4.82 2.78
CA ALA A 166 -24.02 -5.08 3.33
C ALA A 166 -24.60 -6.44 2.90
N ARG A 167 -24.39 -6.86 1.65
CA ARG A 167 -24.80 -8.20 1.19
C ARG A 167 -23.99 -9.31 1.87
N LEU A 168 -22.68 -9.11 1.99
CA LEU A 168 -21.78 -10.08 2.64
C LEU A 168 -22.16 -10.30 4.11
N HIS A 169 -22.30 -9.22 4.89
CA HIS A 169 -22.66 -9.32 6.31
C HIS A 169 -24.06 -9.93 6.51
N ARG A 170 -25.06 -9.53 5.71
CA ARG A 170 -26.39 -10.19 5.73
C ARG A 170 -26.31 -11.68 5.45
N GLY A 171 -25.52 -12.10 4.46
CA GLY A 171 -25.31 -13.52 4.17
C GLY A 171 -24.67 -14.27 5.34
N LEU A 172 -23.67 -13.67 6.00
CA LEU A 172 -23.05 -14.24 7.19
C LEU A 172 -24.02 -14.31 8.37
N ASP A 173 -24.97 -13.39 8.51
CA ASP A 173 -26.02 -13.41 9.54
C ASP A 173 -27.02 -14.54 9.30
N VAL A 174 -27.44 -14.74 8.05
CA VAL A 174 -28.28 -15.89 7.68
C VAL A 174 -27.57 -17.22 7.99
N ILE A 175 -26.30 -17.37 7.62
CA ILE A 175 -25.52 -18.58 7.93
C ILE A 175 -25.40 -18.77 9.45
N HIS A 176 -25.19 -17.69 10.21
CA HIS A 176 -25.11 -17.76 11.66
C HIS A 176 -26.43 -18.23 12.30
N ALA A 177 -27.57 -17.73 11.82
CA ALA A 177 -28.89 -18.13 12.28
C ALA A 177 -29.15 -19.62 11.99
N VAL A 178 -28.83 -20.08 10.78
CA VAL A 178 -28.96 -21.50 10.39
C VAL A 178 -28.09 -22.41 11.26
N LEU A 179 -26.82 -22.04 11.49
CA LEU A 179 -25.93 -22.82 12.35
C LEU A 179 -26.37 -22.82 13.82
N THR A 180 -26.96 -21.72 14.30
CA THR A 180 -27.50 -21.62 15.66
C THR A 180 -28.74 -22.52 15.82
N LEU A 181 -29.62 -22.55 14.83
CA LEU A 181 -30.75 -23.48 14.79
C LEU A 181 -30.27 -24.95 14.68
N GLY A 182 -29.22 -25.21 13.91
CA GLY A 182 -28.56 -26.51 13.89
C GLY A 182 -27.97 -26.90 15.26
N LYS A 183 -27.48 -25.92 16.04
CA LYS A 183 -26.98 -26.13 17.41
C LYS A 183 -28.08 -26.61 18.34
N THR A 184 -29.28 -26.03 18.23
CA THR A 184 -30.42 -26.40 19.06
C THR A 184 -30.99 -27.77 18.67
N LEU A 185 -30.94 -28.13 17.38
CA LEU A 185 -31.49 -29.40 16.87
C LEU A 185 -30.54 -30.59 17.00
N PHE A 186 -29.24 -30.39 16.77
CA PHE A 186 -28.27 -31.49 16.63
C PHE A 186 -27.14 -31.46 17.67
N GLY A 187 -27.24 -30.55 18.64
CA GLY A 187 -26.25 -30.37 19.71
C GLY A 187 -25.02 -29.53 19.29
N PRO A 188 -24.25 -29.04 20.28
CA PRO A 188 -23.13 -28.12 20.05
C PRO A 188 -21.95 -28.78 19.30
N ASP A 189 -21.73 -30.08 19.46
CA ASP A 189 -20.54 -30.74 18.93
C ASP A 189 -20.55 -30.82 17.40
N LYS A 190 -21.73 -30.97 16.78
CA LYS A 190 -21.87 -31.07 15.33
C LYS A 190 -21.71 -29.74 14.59
N VAL A 191 -22.07 -28.63 15.22
CA VAL A 191 -22.06 -27.28 14.58
C VAL A 191 -21.01 -26.32 15.14
N GLY A 192 -20.45 -26.62 16.31
CA GLY A 192 -19.45 -25.80 16.99
C GLY A 192 -18.24 -25.42 16.12
N PRO A 193 -17.61 -26.37 15.40
CA PRO A 193 -16.51 -26.07 14.49
C PRO A 193 -16.87 -25.08 13.38
N TYR A 194 -18.09 -25.19 12.83
CA TYR A 194 -18.59 -24.29 11.78
C TYR A 194 -18.87 -22.89 12.34
N LEU A 195 -19.44 -22.79 13.54
CA LEU A 195 -19.65 -21.52 14.23
C LEU A 195 -18.33 -20.81 14.55
N LYS A 196 -17.29 -21.56 14.97
CA LYS A 196 -15.93 -21.03 15.17
C LYS A 196 -15.37 -20.49 13.86
N ARG A 197 -15.41 -21.28 12.79
CA ARG A 197 -14.93 -20.88 11.45
C ARG A 197 -15.65 -19.64 10.92
N LEU A 198 -16.97 -19.53 11.14
CA LEU A 198 -17.75 -18.36 10.76
C LEU A 198 -17.32 -17.10 11.51
N ARG A 199 -17.07 -17.23 12.83
CA ARG A 199 -16.56 -16.13 13.67
C ARG A 199 -15.19 -15.64 13.19
N ASP A 200 -14.28 -16.58 12.91
CA ASP A 200 -12.95 -16.27 12.40
C ASP A 200 -13.04 -15.58 11.03
N THR A 201 -13.94 -16.05 10.16
CA THR A 201 -14.20 -15.44 8.84
C THR A 201 -14.73 -14.02 8.99
N ARG A 202 -15.69 -13.78 9.89
CA ARG A 202 -16.22 -12.43 10.19
C ARG A 202 -15.11 -11.50 10.70
N ARG A 203 -14.25 -11.98 11.60
CA ARG A 203 -13.10 -11.22 12.11
C ARG A 203 -12.16 -10.83 10.97
N GLN A 204 -11.84 -11.79 10.10
CA GLN A 204 -10.97 -11.54 8.95
C GLN A 204 -11.57 -10.52 7.97
N ILE A 205 -12.86 -10.63 7.66
CA ILE A 205 -13.57 -9.67 6.78
C ILE A 205 -13.52 -8.26 7.39
N ARG A 206 -13.87 -8.12 8.68
CA ARG A 206 -13.81 -6.82 9.36
C ARG A 206 -12.41 -6.23 9.37
N GLN A 207 -11.38 -7.04 9.57
CA GLN A 207 -9.99 -6.58 9.47
C GLN A 207 -9.66 -6.06 8.07
N GLN A 208 -10.10 -6.76 7.01
CA GLN A 208 -9.92 -6.32 5.63
C GLN A 208 -10.66 -5.00 5.35
N GLU A 209 -11.88 -4.84 5.86
CA GLU A 209 -12.67 -3.60 5.73
C GLU A 209 -11.97 -2.43 6.43
N VAL A 210 -11.57 -2.60 7.69
CA VAL A 210 -10.85 -1.58 8.46
C VAL A 210 -9.51 -1.22 7.81
N THR A 211 -8.79 -2.21 7.28
CA THR A 211 -7.57 -1.95 6.51
C THR A 211 -7.90 -1.12 5.28
N LEU A 212 -8.89 -1.52 4.47
CA LEU A 212 -9.26 -0.81 3.26
C LEU A 212 -9.69 0.64 3.53
N ASP A 213 -10.48 0.87 4.58
CA ASP A 213 -10.98 2.19 4.95
C ASP A 213 -9.85 3.18 5.27
N LYS A 214 -8.75 2.70 5.87
CA LYS A 214 -7.55 3.52 6.14
C LYS A 214 -6.87 4.02 4.86
N PHE A 215 -7.02 3.31 3.75
CA PHE A 215 -6.37 3.66 2.48
C PHE A 215 -7.28 4.45 1.52
N LEU A 216 -8.60 4.54 1.79
CA LEU A 216 -9.54 5.30 0.96
C LEU A 216 -9.12 6.76 0.71
N PRO A 217 -8.55 7.49 1.68
CA PRO A 217 -8.07 8.85 1.44
C PRO A 217 -7.03 8.96 0.31
N PHE A 218 -6.24 7.91 0.07
CA PHE A 218 -5.15 7.90 -0.91
C PHE A 218 -5.55 7.25 -2.24
N MET A 219 -6.55 6.36 -2.22
CA MET A 219 -6.97 5.60 -3.40
C MET A 219 -8.25 6.12 -4.05
N PHE A 220 -9.10 6.81 -3.29
CA PHE A 220 -10.45 7.18 -3.75
C PHE A 220 -10.79 8.65 -3.51
N HIS A 221 -10.43 9.23 -2.35
CA HIS A 221 -10.88 10.59 -2.01
C HIS A 221 -10.00 11.70 -2.59
N ASN A 222 -8.70 11.46 -2.75
CA ASN A 222 -7.75 12.49 -3.17
C ASN A 222 -6.83 11.97 -4.27
N THR A 223 -6.54 12.81 -5.26
CA THR A 223 -5.47 12.59 -6.24
C THR A 223 -4.35 13.57 -5.95
N PHE A 224 -3.12 13.07 -5.80
CA PHE A 224 -1.94 13.90 -5.59
C PHE A 224 -0.97 13.71 -6.75
N ILE A 225 -0.38 14.81 -7.21
CA ILE A 225 0.74 14.83 -8.14
C ILE A 225 1.73 15.84 -7.55
N PHE A 226 2.91 15.36 -7.16
CA PHE A 226 3.93 16.19 -6.54
C PHE A 226 4.96 16.62 -7.59
N GLU A 227 5.19 17.93 -7.72
CA GLU A 227 6.21 18.46 -8.62
C GLU A 227 7.62 18.12 -8.10
N THR A 228 8.41 17.47 -8.96
CA THR A 228 9.78 17.03 -8.66
C THR A 228 10.87 17.95 -9.23
N ARG A 229 10.51 19.16 -9.68
CA ARG A 229 11.43 20.11 -10.31
C ARG A 229 12.69 20.37 -9.49
N ASN A 230 12.56 20.60 -8.17
CA ASN A 230 13.72 20.94 -7.34
C ASN A 230 14.75 19.81 -7.27
N ILE A 231 14.33 18.54 -7.15
CA ILE A 231 15.27 17.42 -7.12
C ILE A 231 15.92 17.20 -8.48
N ARG A 232 15.21 17.46 -9.59
CA ARG A 232 15.78 17.43 -10.94
C ARG A 232 16.82 18.52 -11.14
N GLU A 233 16.54 19.75 -10.70
CA GLU A 233 17.52 20.83 -10.70
C GLU A 233 18.76 20.47 -9.86
N ALA A 234 18.58 19.85 -8.69
CA ALA A 234 19.71 19.40 -7.87
C ALA A 234 20.51 18.26 -8.52
N THR A 235 19.83 17.32 -9.17
CA THR A 235 20.47 16.20 -9.88
C THR A 235 21.31 16.71 -11.06
N ARG A 236 20.86 17.76 -11.77
CA ARG A 236 21.62 18.40 -12.87
C ARG A 236 22.91 19.10 -12.41
N MET A 237 23.07 19.38 -11.12
CA MET A 237 24.29 19.98 -10.57
C MET A 237 25.39 18.94 -10.28
N LEU A 238 25.06 17.64 -10.37
CA LEU A 238 26.02 16.57 -10.11
C LEU A 238 27.03 16.43 -11.25
N THR A 239 28.22 15.90 -10.91
CA THR A 239 29.19 15.51 -11.91
C THR A 239 28.72 14.26 -12.66
N ASN A 240 29.30 14.03 -13.85
CA ASN A 240 29.04 12.79 -14.60
C ASN A 240 29.44 11.52 -13.84
N GLU A 241 30.39 11.62 -12.90
CA GLU A 241 30.77 10.50 -12.04
C GLU A 241 29.73 10.25 -10.96
N ASP A 242 29.25 11.31 -10.30
CA ASP A 242 28.23 11.21 -9.27
C ASP A 242 26.88 10.72 -9.84
N LEU A 243 26.51 11.16 -11.04
CA LEU A 243 25.30 10.68 -11.73
C LEU A 243 25.32 9.16 -11.96
N LYS A 244 26.50 8.56 -12.17
CA LYS A 244 26.62 7.10 -12.30
C LYS A 244 26.40 6.37 -10.98
N ARG A 245 26.73 7.02 -9.85
CA ARG A 245 26.62 6.47 -8.49
C ARG A 245 25.25 6.73 -7.85
N LEU A 246 24.67 7.91 -8.08
CA LEU A 246 23.43 8.39 -7.50
C LEU A 246 22.36 8.57 -8.58
N LYS A 247 21.81 7.44 -9.02
CA LYS A 247 20.79 7.42 -10.08
C LYS A 247 19.41 7.76 -9.52
N TRP A 248 18.99 9.01 -9.68
CA TRP A 248 17.63 9.46 -9.42
C TRP A 248 16.89 9.66 -10.75
N GLU A 249 16.21 8.61 -11.23
CA GLU A 249 15.60 8.54 -12.57
C GLU A 249 14.23 7.83 -12.55
N PRO A 250 13.24 8.35 -11.78
CA PRO A 250 11.93 7.71 -11.64
C PRO A 250 11.17 7.54 -12.98
N GLU A 251 11.51 8.33 -14.00
CA GLU A 251 10.96 8.20 -15.35
C GLU A 251 11.30 6.87 -16.05
N THR A 252 12.34 6.17 -15.58
CA THR A 252 12.79 4.91 -16.18
C THR A 252 12.11 3.67 -15.58
N ILE A 253 11.26 3.84 -14.58
CA ILE A 253 10.60 2.73 -13.89
C ILE A 253 9.60 2.05 -14.84
N ASP A 254 9.85 0.78 -15.19
CA ASP A 254 8.82 -0.10 -15.72
C ASP A 254 7.89 -0.53 -14.59
N TRP A 255 6.75 0.15 -14.48
CA TRP A 255 5.77 -0.14 -13.43
C TRP A 255 5.21 -1.55 -13.48
N ALA A 256 5.14 -2.20 -14.65
CA ALA A 256 4.62 -3.56 -14.74
C ALA A 256 5.61 -4.55 -14.17
N ASP A 257 6.88 -4.47 -14.58
CA ASP A 257 7.93 -5.32 -14.03
C ASP A 257 8.17 -5.02 -12.54
N TYR A 258 8.30 -3.75 -12.18
CA TYR A 258 8.48 -3.32 -10.81
C TYR A 258 7.37 -3.85 -9.89
N TRP A 259 6.10 -3.67 -10.26
CA TRP A 259 5.03 -4.07 -9.36
C TRP A 259 4.88 -5.59 -9.26
N VAL A 260 4.91 -6.29 -10.39
CA VAL A 260 4.62 -7.73 -10.47
C VAL A 260 5.82 -8.58 -10.06
N ASN A 261 7.01 -8.25 -10.57
CA ASN A 261 8.20 -9.08 -10.42
C ASN A 261 9.11 -8.65 -9.28
N ILE A 262 9.12 -7.36 -8.91
CA ILE A 262 10.02 -6.85 -7.88
C ILE A 262 9.26 -6.66 -6.56
N HIS A 263 8.35 -5.69 -6.50
CA HIS A 263 7.69 -5.26 -5.28
C HIS A 263 6.76 -6.34 -4.70
N THR A 264 5.88 -6.93 -5.50
CA THR A 264 4.98 -8.00 -5.03
C THR A 264 5.77 -9.21 -4.54
N LYS A 265 6.82 -9.64 -5.25
CA LYS A 265 7.66 -10.76 -4.81
C LYS A 265 8.45 -10.41 -3.56
N GLY A 266 8.92 -9.17 -3.44
CA GLY A 266 9.56 -8.63 -2.23
C GLY A 266 8.64 -8.72 -1.01
N ILE A 267 7.40 -8.25 -1.14
CA ILE A 267 6.38 -8.36 -0.08
C ILE A 267 6.15 -9.82 0.33
N GLU A 268 6.01 -10.72 -0.64
CA GLU A 268 5.78 -12.14 -0.35
C GLU A 268 6.96 -12.79 0.38
N LYS A 269 8.18 -12.43 0.00
CA LYS A 269 9.40 -13.01 0.55
C LYS A 269 9.75 -12.46 1.94
N TRP A 270 9.72 -11.14 2.09
CA TRP A 270 10.27 -10.47 3.27
C TRP A 270 9.19 -10.05 4.27
N ILE A 271 8.00 -9.72 3.79
CA ILE A 271 6.96 -9.09 4.62
C ILE A 271 5.90 -10.09 5.09
N ARG A 272 5.41 -10.97 4.20
CA ARG A 272 4.39 -11.99 4.55
C ARG A 272 4.78 -12.83 5.78
N PRO A 273 6.03 -13.29 5.96
CA PRO A 273 6.43 -14.05 7.14
C PRO A 273 6.21 -13.29 8.45
N MET A 274 6.49 -11.98 8.47
CA MET A 274 6.30 -11.13 9.65
C MET A 274 4.82 -11.01 10.04
N PHE A 275 3.93 -10.86 9.05
CA PHE A 275 2.47 -10.86 9.27
C PHE A 275 1.95 -12.21 9.74
N ALA A 276 2.54 -13.32 9.27
CA ALA A 276 2.17 -14.65 9.73
C ALA A 276 2.59 -14.87 11.19
N ALA A 277 3.76 -14.38 11.58
CA ALA A 277 4.25 -14.44 12.96
C ALA A 277 3.41 -13.59 13.91
N SER A 278 3.06 -12.34 13.53
CA SER A 278 2.24 -11.46 14.38
C SER A 278 0.82 -12.00 14.60
N ARG A 279 0.23 -12.68 13.61
CA ARG A 279 -1.07 -13.37 13.76
C ARG A 279 -1.02 -14.54 14.75
N LYS A 280 0.11 -15.23 14.88
CA LYS A 280 0.28 -16.35 15.83
C LYS A 280 0.51 -15.88 17.27
N MET A 281 1.07 -14.69 17.47
CA MET A 281 1.29 -14.13 18.81
C MET A 281 0.05 -13.44 19.40
N GLY A 282 -0.94 -13.10 18.55
CA GLY A 282 -2.21 -12.46 18.96
C GLY A 282 -3.41 -13.41 18.96
N SER A 283 -3.18 -14.73 19.02
CA SER A 283 -4.17 -15.80 19.14
C SER A 283 -3.88 -16.63 20.37
#